data_AF-A0A4Z1HAG5-F1
#
_entry.id   AF-A0A4Z1HAG5-F1
#
_cell.length_a   1.000
_cell.length_b   1.000
_cell.length_c   1.000
_cell.angle_alpha   90.00
_cell.angle_beta   90.00
_cell.angle_gamma   90.00
#
_symmetry.space_group_name_H-M   'P 1'
#
loop_
_entity.id
_entity.type
_entity.pdbx_description
1 polymer ?
#
loop_
_entity_poly.entity_id
_entity_poly.type
_entity_poly.pdbx_seq_one_letter_code
_entity_poly.pdbx_strand_id
1 'polypeptide(L)'
;MTFTPPATLPQRLIKLDALSLIIFVPAAISFYSIALAIYRIWFHPLSKIPGPPLLATTDIINQWRSNVDGTFPREVSRLHKQFGPIIRVGPNRIAVDGSIGYPEVYSLKAKGLAGTFDKVHDYIFNGDNQTILGAPNELHRQLRRSLAHSFSDAAIREQEGIIEKQVNMLLEQLTRKAELGETVDIVKCPDQQFSDSPVM
;
A
#
# COMPACT_ATOMS: atom_id res chain seq x y z
N MET A 1 24.22 -44.85 -46.76
CA MET A 1 24.59 -44.42 -45.39
C MET A 1 23.31 -44.38 -44.57
N THR A 2 23.07 -45.40 -43.75
CA THR A 2 21.89 -45.48 -42.88
C THR A 2 22.23 -44.84 -41.54
N PHE A 3 21.56 -43.73 -41.23
CA PHE A 3 21.69 -43.01 -39.97
C PHE A 3 20.97 -43.81 -38.88
N THR A 4 21.71 -44.46 -37.99
CA THR A 4 21.15 -45.13 -36.80
C THR A 4 20.84 -44.07 -35.74
N PRO A 5 19.58 -43.92 -35.29
CA PRO A 5 19.25 -42.97 -34.24
C PRO A 5 19.90 -43.39 -32.91
N PRO A 6 20.38 -42.42 -32.09
CA PRO A 6 21.02 -42.73 -30.82
C PRO A 6 20.02 -43.38 -29.84
N ALA A 7 20.54 -44.30 -29.03
CA ALA A 7 19.79 -45.05 -28.02
C ALA A 7 18.93 -44.13 -27.16
N THR A 8 17.61 -44.34 -27.19
CA THR A 8 16.67 -43.63 -26.33
C THR A 8 16.88 -44.09 -24.88
N LEU A 9 17.11 -43.14 -23.97
CA LEU A 9 17.24 -43.43 -22.54
C LEU A 9 15.99 -44.17 -22.04
N PRO A 10 16.14 -45.15 -21.14
CA PRO A 10 15.02 -45.94 -20.66
C PRO A 10 14.04 -45.04 -19.90
N GLN A 11 12.82 -44.92 -20.43
CA GLN A 11 11.75 -44.05 -19.92
C GLN A 11 11.43 -44.24 -18.43
N ARG A 12 11.80 -45.39 -17.84
CA ARG A 12 11.64 -45.66 -16.40
C ARG A 12 12.59 -44.85 -15.53
N LEU A 13 13.83 -44.60 -15.97
CA LEU A 13 14.79 -43.79 -15.20
C LEU A 13 14.34 -42.33 -15.14
N ILE A 14 13.91 -41.78 -16.29
CA ILE A 14 13.37 -40.41 -16.39
C ILE A 14 12.14 -40.22 -15.49
N LYS A 15 11.26 -41.23 -15.38
CA LYS A 15 10.06 -41.17 -14.53
C LYS A 15 10.38 -41.21 -13.03
N LEU A 16 11.40 -41.97 -12.61
CA LEU A 16 11.84 -42.03 -11.21
C LEU A 16 12.52 -40.73 -10.77
N ASP A 17 13.30 -40.11 -11.65
CA ASP A 17 13.91 -38.80 -11.42
C ASP A 17 12.85 -37.70 -11.37
N ALA A 18 11.83 -37.76 -12.23
CA ALA A 18 10.73 -36.79 -12.21
C ALA A 18 9.86 -36.91 -10.94
N LEU A 19 9.55 -38.14 -10.50
CA LEU A 19 8.74 -38.38 -9.29
C LEU A 19 9.47 -37.96 -8.01
N SER A 20 10.78 -38.22 -7.94
CA SER A 20 11.60 -37.79 -6.80
C SER A 20 11.77 -36.27 -6.75
N LEU A 21 11.91 -35.59 -7.90
CA LEU A 21 11.93 -34.14 -7.98
C LEU A 21 10.62 -33.50 -7.50
N ILE A 22 9.47 -34.10 -7.86
CA ILE A 22 8.13 -33.63 -7.44
C ILE A 22 7.94 -33.71 -5.92
N ILE A 23 8.63 -34.62 -5.22
CA ILE A 23 8.54 -34.74 -3.76
C ILE A 23 9.62 -33.88 -3.08
N PHE A 24 10.83 -33.86 -3.62
CA PHE A 24 11.97 -33.18 -3.01
C PHE A 24 11.80 -31.66 -3.03
N VAL A 25 11.31 -31.09 -4.13
CA VAL A 25 11.10 -29.64 -4.24
C VAL A 25 10.11 -29.09 -3.20
N PRO A 26 8.87 -29.61 -3.05
CA PRO A 26 7.96 -29.12 -2.03
C PRO A 26 8.43 -29.43 -0.61
N ALA A 27 9.13 -30.56 -0.39
CA ALA A 27 9.72 -30.86 0.91
C ALA A 27 10.80 -29.83 1.29
N ALA A 28 11.68 -29.47 0.36
CA ALA A 28 12.70 -28.44 0.56
C ALA A 28 12.08 -27.06 0.79
N ILE A 29 11.04 -26.68 0.03
CA ILE A 29 10.30 -25.42 0.22
C ILE A 29 9.64 -25.39 1.60
N SER A 30 9.02 -26.49 2.01
CA SER A 30 8.36 -26.60 3.32
C SER A 30 9.37 -26.47 4.45
N PHE A 31 10.50 -27.19 4.36
CA PHE A 31 11.58 -27.10 5.33
C PHE A 31 12.15 -25.68 5.42
N TYR A 32 12.43 -25.03 4.29
CA TYR A 32 12.90 -23.65 4.24
C TYR A 32 11.88 -22.69 4.86
N SER A 33 10.60 -22.85 4.56
CA SER A 33 9.53 -21.99 5.07
C SER A 33 9.38 -22.10 6.59
N ILE A 34 9.47 -23.32 7.14
CA ILE A 34 9.43 -23.56 8.58
C ILE A 34 10.67 -22.97 9.26
N ALA A 35 11.86 -23.23 8.73
CA ALA A 35 13.10 -22.67 9.26
C ALA A 35 13.07 -21.12 9.27
N LEU A 36 12.55 -20.53 8.18
CA LEU A 36 12.40 -19.08 8.05
C LEU A 36 11.36 -18.53 9.04
N ALA A 37 10.25 -19.22 9.27
CA ALA A 37 9.24 -18.82 10.25
C ALA A 37 9.82 -18.81 11.68
N ILE A 38 10.57 -19.86 12.04
CA ILE A 38 11.25 -19.94 13.34
C ILE A 38 12.26 -18.80 13.49
N TYR A 39 13.08 -18.55 12.46
CA TYR A 39 14.01 -17.42 12.45
C TYR A 39 13.29 -16.07 12.64
N ARG A 40 12.21 -15.84 11.89
CA ARG A 40 11.46 -14.57 11.92
C ARG A 40 10.80 -14.30 13.27
N ILE A 41 10.32 -15.34 13.95
CA ILE A 41 9.67 -15.22 15.26
C ILE A 41 10.72 -14.98 16.37
N TRP A 42 11.79 -15.77 16.40
CA TRP A 42 12.68 -15.83 17.57
C TRP A 42 14.01 -15.08 17.42
N PHE A 43 14.61 -15.11 16.23
CA PHE A 43 15.97 -14.62 16.00
C PHE A 43 16.03 -13.30 15.23
N HIS A 44 14.90 -12.87 14.65
CA HIS A 44 14.82 -11.62 13.92
C HIS A 44 15.08 -10.41 14.84
N PRO A 45 15.73 -9.32 14.37
CA PRO A 45 15.94 -8.11 15.18
C PRO A 45 14.61 -7.52 15.71
N LEU A 46 13.52 -7.66 14.96
CA LEU A 46 12.17 -7.22 15.36
C LEU A 46 11.40 -8.25 16.21
N SER A 47 12.01 -9.35 16.64
CA SER A 47 11.36 -10.39 17.49
C SER A 47 10.93 -9.87 18.85
N LYS A 48 11.62 -8.84 19.38
CA LYS A 48 11.30 -8.21 20.67
C LYS A 48 10.01 -7.39 20.66
N ILE A 49 9.51 -7.05 19.47
CA ILE A 49 8.32 -6.22 19.32
C ILE A 49 7.09 -7.12 19.41
N PRO A 50 6.12 -6.80 20.30
CA PRO A 50 4.94 -7.63 20.47
C PRO A 50 4.07 -7.64 19.22
N GLY A 51 3.43 -8.77 18.93
CA GLY A 51 2.49 -8.91 17.83
C GLY A 51 2.09 -10.35 17.57
N PRO A 52 1.07 -10.58 16.74
CA PRO A 52 0.65 -11.93 16.37
C PRO A 52 1.78 -12.68 15.64
N PRO A 53 2.13 -13.92 16.04
CA PRO A 53 3.20 -14.69 15.41
C PRO A 53 2.98 -14.88 13.90
N LEU A 54 1.71 -15.02 13.49
CA LEU A 54 1.33 -15.17 12.10
C LEU A 54 1.67 -13.94 11.23
N LEU A 55 1.58 -12.75 11.82
CA LEU A 55 1.97 -11.50 11.15
C LEU A 55 3.49 -11.31 11.16
N ALA A 56 4.19 -11.85 12.15
CA ALA A 56 5.65 -11.84 12.18
C ALA A 56 6.29 -12.74 11.10
N THR A 57 5.60 -13.80 10.66
CA THR A 57 6.15 -14.76 9.68
C THR A 57 5.93 -14.35 8.24
N THR A 58 4.79 -13.75 7.90
CA THR A 58 4.43 -13.41 6.51
C THR A 58 3.70 -12.08 6.40
N ASP A 59 3.98 -11.33 5.34
CA ASP A 59 3.28 -10.07 5.04
C ASP A 59 2.01 -10.28 4.19
N ILE A 60 1.82 -11.49 3.66
CA ILE A 60 0.70 -11.81 2.74
C ILE A 60 -0.65 -11.47 3.38
N ILE A 61 -0.80 -11.74 4.68
CA ILE A 61 -2.06 -11.50 5.39
C ILE A 61 -2.36 -10.01 5.50
N ASN A 62 -1.35 -9.19 5.77
CA ASN A 62 -1.54 -7.74 5.76
C ASN A 62 -1.85 -7.23 4.37
N GLN A 63 -1.12 -7.71 3.36
CA GLN A 63 -1.33 -7.29 1.99
C GLN A 63 -2.73 -7.66 1.53
N TRP A 64 -3.24 -8.83 1.92
CA TRP A 64 -4.63 -9.21 1.68
C TRP A 64 -5.62 -8.30 2.40
N ARG A 65 -5.45 -8.10 3.71
CA ARG A 65 -6.31 -7.23 4.52
C ARG A 65 -6.31 -5.77 4.08
N SER A 66 -5.20 -5.31 3.50
CA SER A 66 -5.03 -3.94 3.03
C SER A 66 -5.61 -3.74 1.64
N ASN A 67 -5.29 -4.64 0.69
CA ASN A 67 -5.61 -4.43 -0.73
C ASN A 67 -6.89 -5.12 -1.19
N VAL A 68 -7.36 -6.14 -0.46
CA VAL A 68 -8.56 -6.90 -0.82
C VAL A 68 -9.69 -6.60 0.15
N ASP A 69 -9.49 -6.84 1.45
CA ASP A 69 -10.58 -6.71 2.42
C ASP A 69 -10.82 -5.26 2.89
N GLY A 70 -9.81 -4.39 2.77
CA GLY A 70 -9.85 -3.03 3.34
C GLY A 70 -10.03 -3.00 4.87
N THR A 71 -9.67 -4.07 5.58
CA THR A 71 -9.85 -4.20 7.03
C THR A 71 -8.58 -3.86 7.82
N PHE A 72 -7.46 -3.64 7.15
CA PHE A 72 -6.17 -3.36 7.79
C PHE A 72 -6.21 -2.28 8.88
N PRO A 73 -6.80 -1.08 8.67
CA PRO A 73 -6.81 -0.04 9.72
C PRO A 73 -7.55 -0.46 10.99
N ARG A 74 -8.67 -1.21 10.83
CA ARG A 74 -9.47 -1.72 11.96
C ARG A 74 -8.70 -2.76 12.76
N GLU A 75 -8.02 -3.65 12.06
CA GLU A 75 -7.22 -4.69 12.70
C GLU A 75 -6.00 -4.11 13.42
N VAL A 76 -5.28 -3.18 12.78
CA VAL A 76 -4.14 -2.48 13.41
C VAL A 76 -4.59 -1.75 14.68
N SER A 77 -5.74 -1.08 14.65
CA SER A 77 -6.32 -0.44 15.84
C SER A 77 -6.63 -1.46 16.95
N ARG A 78 -7.22 -2.62 16.61
CA ARG A 78 -7.47 -3.71 17.55
C ARG A 78 -6.18 -4.25 18.17
N LEU A 79 -5.15 -4.44 17.36
CA LEU A 79 -3.85 -4.93 17.79
C LEU A 79 -3.14 -3.93 18.71
N HIS A 80 -3.22 -2.63 18.42
CA HIS A 80 -2.69 -1.60 19.31
C HIS A 80 -3.35 -1.62 20.69
N LYS A 81 -4.67 -1.86 20.75
CA LYS A 81 -5.38 -2.04 22.03
C LYS A 81 -4.94 -3.28 22.80
N GLN A 82 -4.50 -4.33 22.11
CA GLN A 82 -4.12 -5.61 22.71
C GLN A 82 -2.64 -5.67 23.12
N PHE A 83 -1.74 -5.21 22.26
CA PHE A 83 -0.29 -5.37 22.39
C PHE A 83 0.43 -4.07 22.75
N GLY A 84 -0.24 -2.93 22.67
CA GLY A 84 0.29 -1.62 23.04
C GLY A 84 0.67 -0.75 21.83
N PRO A 85 1.45 0.32 22.06
CA PRO A 85 1.66 1.39 21.07
C PRO A 85 2.57 1.00 19.90
N ILE A 86 3.37 -0.05 20.02
CA ILE A 86 4.27 -0.52 18.95
C ILE A 86 3.99 -2.00 18.74
N ILE A 87 3.52 -2.33 17.54
CA ILE A 87 3.14 -3.70 17.20
C ILE A 87 3.86 -4.16 15.94
N ARG A 88 4.21 -5.44 15.90
CA ARG A 88 4.76 -6.07 14.70
C ARG A 88 3.62 -6.53 13.80
N VAL A 89 3.55 -5.95 12.60
CA VAL A 89 2.55 -6.32 11.60
C VAL A 89 3.14 -7.18 10.49
N GLY A 90 4.44 -7.11 10.21
CA GLY A 90 5.07 -7.93 9.18
C GLY A 90 6.45 -8.44 9.60
N PRO A 91 7.12 -9.26 8.76
CA PRO A 91 8.49 -9.67 8.99
C PRO A 91 9.42 -8.46 9.18
N ASN A 92 9.28 -7.46 8.31
CA ASN A 92 10.05 -6.22 8.29
C ASN A 92 9.15 -4.97 8.42
N ARG A 93 7.97 -5.11 9.03
CA ARG A 93 6.99 -4.02 9.17
C ARG A 93 6.47 -3.93 10.58
N ILE A 94 6.43 -2.71 11.09
CA ILE A 94 5.86 -2.38 12.40
C ILE A 94 4.79 -1.31 12.20
N ALA A 95 3.73 -1.38 13.02
CA ALA A 95 2.79 -0.28 13.16
C ALA A 95 3.08 0.39 14.50
N VAL A 96 3.18 1.72 14.45
CA VAL A 96 3.49 2.57 15.59
C VAL A 96 2.34 3.52 15.78
N ASP A 97 1.89 3.67 17.03
CA ASP A 97 0.85 4.62 17.38
C ASP A 97 1.28 6.05 17.04
N GLY A 98 0.36 6.84 16.49
CA GLY A 98 0.65 8.19 16.01
C GLY A 98 1.16 9.13 17.10
N SER A 99 0.78 8.94 18.36
CA SER A 99 1.25 9.78 19.47
C SER A 99 2.76 9.68 19.70
N ILE A 100 3.37 8.55 19.33
CA ILE A 100 4.81 8.27 19.51
C ILE A 100 5.54 8.32 18.18
N GLY A 101 5.00 7.67 17.15
CA GLY A 101 5.67 7.51 15.86
C GLY A 101 5.66 8.77 15.00
N TYR A 102 4.65 9.64 15.13
CA TYR A 102 4.56 10.83 14.30
C TYR A 102 5.76 11.79 14.47
N PRO A 103 6.15 12.20 15.69
CA PRO A 103 7.33 13.05 15.86
C PRO A 103 8.63 12.34 15.47
N GLU A 104 8.73 11.02 15.56
CA GLU A 104 9.96 10.30 15.16
C GLU A 104 10.09 10.17 13.65
N VAL A 105 9.00 9.86 12.95
CA VAL A 105 9.01 9.57 11.50
C VAL A 105 8.82 10.83 10.66
N TYR A 106 7.95 11.75 11.10
CA TYR A 106 7.52 12.90 10.29
C TYR A 106 8.05 14.25 10.78
N SER A 107 8.92 14.29 11.80
CA SER A 107 9.53 15.56 12.21
C SER A 107 10.57 16.05 11.19
N LEU A 108 10.58 17.36 10.97
CA LEU A 108 11.58 18.07 10.16
C LEU A 108 13.02 17.93 10.68
N LYS A 109 13.19 17.49 11.93
CA LYS A 109 14.46 17.33 12.62
C LYS A 109 14.44 16.00 13.37
N ALA A 110 14.41 14.89 12.64
CA ALA A 110 14.66 13.58 13.24
C ALA A 110 16.03 13.65 13.96
N LYS A 111 16.00 13.67 15.30
CA LYS A 111 17.20 13.80 16.13
C LYS A 111 18.07 12.56 15.91
N GLY A 112 19.11 12.68 15.08
CA GLY A 112 20.20 11.71 15.02
C GLY A 112 20.03 10.49 14.11
N LEU A 113 18.97 10.43 13.28
CA LEU A 113 18.86 9.44 12.21
C LEU A 113 19.24 10.08 10.87
N ALA A 114 19.98 9.33 10.05
CA ALA A 114 20.53 9.77 8.78
C ALA A 114 19.42 10.16 7.78
N GLY A 115 19.07 11.43 7.72
CA GLY A 115 18.24 12.00 6.67
C GLY A 115 16.76 11.58 6.67
N THR A 116 16.04 12.06 5.66
CA THR A 116 14.66 11.66 5.33
C THR A 116 14.63 10.22 4.82
N PHE A 117 13.67 9.41 5.29
CA PHE A 117 13.46 8.06 4.77
C PHE A 117 13.18 8.10 3.26
N ASP A 118 13.80 7.20 2.52
CA ASP A 118 13.52 7.05 1.10
C ASP A 118 12.10 6.54 0.88
N LYS A 119 11.46 7.07 -0.16
CA LYS A 119 10.14 6.61 -0.58
C LYS A 119 10.27 5.27 -1.30
N VAL A 120 9.28 4.42 -1.10
CA VAL A 120 9.14 3.18 -1.88
C VAL A 120 8.80 3.58 -3.31
N HIS A 121 9.58 3.09 -4.28
CA HIS A 121 9.34 3.32 -5.70
C HIS A 121 8.11 2.55 -6.16
N ASP A 122 7.33 3.14 -7.07
CA ASP A 122 6.16 2.53 -7.69
C ASP A 122 5.12 2.07 -6.65
N TYR A 123 5.00 2.82 -5.54
CA TYR A 123 4.09 2.48 -4.45
C TYR A 123 2.65 2.82 -4.82
N ILE A 124 2.42 3.97 -5.46
CA ILE A 124 1.07 4.40 -5.86
C ILE A 124 0.74 3.91 -7.27
N PHE A 125 1.67 4.12 -8.20
CA PHE A 125 1.56 3.69 -9.60
C PHE A 125 2.96 3.59 -10.21
N ASN A 126 3.06 2.87 -11.32
CA ASN A 126 4.32 2.72 -12.06
C ASN A 126 4.82 4.09 -12.55
N GLY A 127 6.04 4.48 -12.17
CA GLY A 127 6.64 5.77 -12.49
C GLY A 127 6.29 6.90 -11.52
N ASP A 128 5.75 6.60 -10.33
CA ASP A 128 5.43 7.62 -9.32
C ASP A 128 6.66 8.42 -8.83
N ASN A 129 7.86 7.88 -9.04
CA ASN A 129 9.15 8.49 -8.76
C ASN A 129 9.45 9.79 -9.53
N GLN A 130 8.66 10.12 -10.55
CA GLN A 130 8.75 11.41 -11.26
C GLN A 130 7.75 12.44 -10.76
N THR A 131 6.84 12.06 -9.87
CA THR A 131 5.77 12.94 -9.36
C THR A 131 6.08 13.44 -7.96
N ILE A 132 5.39 14.48 -7.51
CA ILE A 132 5.52 14.94 -6.12
C ILE A 132 5.19 13.85 -5.08
N LEU A 133 4.43 12.81 -5.47
CA LEU A 133 4.05 11.74 -4.55
C LEU A 133 5.21 10.77 -4.29
N GLY A 134 5.85 10.25 -5.34
CA GLY A 134 6.90 9.22 -5.25
C GLY A 134 8.33 9.74 -5.42
N ALA A 135 8.54 11.00 -5.82
CA ALA A 135 9.88 11.50 -6.13
C ALA A 135 10.87 11.41 -4.97
N PRO A 136 12.15 11.09 -5.26
CA PRO A 136 13.22 11.09 -4.27
C PRO A 136 13.49 12.51 -3.75
N ASN A 137 14.20 12.61 -2.61
CA ASN A 137 14.27 13.82 -1.78
C ASN A 137 14.61 15.13 -2.55
N GLU A 138 15.57 15.09 -3.48
CA GLU A 138 15.95 16.28 -4.25
C GLU A 138 14.88 16.70 -5.26
N LEU A 139 14.45 15.77 -6.12
CA LEU A 139 13.42 16.03 -7.12
C LEU A 139 12.10 16.44 -6.44
N HIS A 140 11.73 15.76 -5.36
CA HIS A 140 10.58 16.11 -4.54
C HIS A 140 10.66 17.56 -4.02
N ARG A 141 11.82 18.00 -3.54
CA ARG A 141 12.03 19.37 -3.07
C ARG A 141 11.89 20.38 -4.19
N GLN A 142 12.37 20.08 -5.41
CA GLN A 142 12.20 20.95 -6.57
C GLN A 142 10.73 21.05 -6.99
N LEU A 143 10.04 19.90 -7.13
CA LEU A 143 8.62 19.84 -7.47
C LEU A 143 7.74 20.57 -6.44
N ARG A 144 7.99 20.34 -5.15
CA ARG A 144 7.28 21.02 -4.05
C ARG A 144 7.46 22.53 -4.10
N ARG A 145 8.67 23.02 -4.38
CA ARG A 145 8.93 24.46 -4.51
C ARG A 145 8.16 25.07 -5.68
N SER A 146 8.14 24.39 -6.83
CA SER A 146 7.38 24.84 -8.00
C SER A 146 5.88 24.95 -7.70
N LEU A 147 5.31 23.94 -7.03
CA LEU A 147 3.88 23.90 -6.70
C LEU A 147 3.46 24.80 -5.53
N ALA A 148 4.39 25.21 -4.67
CA ALA A 148 4.07 25.93 -3.43
C ALA A 148 3.26 27.21 -3.65
N HIS A 149 3.51 27.92 -4.76
CA HIS A 149 2.82 29.18 -5.06
C HIS A 149 1.31 28.99 -5.27
N SER A 150 0.89 27.90 -5.92
CA SER A 150 -0.52 27.58 -6.17
C SER A 150 -1.30 27.23 -4.90
N PHE A 151 -0.60 26.90 -3.81
CA PHE A 151 -1.19 26.59 -2.50
C PHE A 151 -0.92 27.70 -1.47
N SER A 152 -0.56 28.91 -1.92
CA SER A 152 -0.43 30.06 -1.03
C SER A 152 -1.80 30.63 -0.64
N ASP A 153 -1.91 31.28 0.52
CA ASP A 153 -3.15 31.90 0.98
C ASP A 153 -3.74 32.86 -0.06
N ALA A 154 -2.90 33.59 -0.79
CA ALA A 154 -3.34 34.49 -1.86
C ALA A 154 -3.96 33.73 -3.03
N ALA A 155 -3.31 32.66 -3.50
CA ALA A 155 -3.82 31.83 -4.59
C ALA A 155 -5.11 31.09 -4.20
N ILE A 156 -5.22 30.63 -2.94
CA ILE A 156 -6.45 30.00 -2.43
C ILE A 156 -7.61 31.01 -2.39
N ARG A 157 -7.36 32.25 -1.96
CA ARG A 157 -8.38 33.32 -1.99
C ARG A 157 -8.80 33.68 -3.41
N GLU A 158 -7.87 33.69 -4.36
CA GLU A 158 -8.20 33.93 -5.77
C GLU A 158 -9.10 32.82 -6.34
N GLN A 159 -8.94 31.59 -5.87
CA GLN A 159 -9.78 30.44 -6.27
C GLN A 159 -11.13 30.37 -5.55
N GLU A 160 -11.34 31.17 -4.50
CA GLU A 160 -12.56 31.13 -3.67
C GLU A 160 -13.83 31.25 -4.50
N GLY A 161 -13.90 32.23 -5.41
CA GLY A 161 -15.09 32.42 -6.25
C GLY A 161 -15.37 31.26 -7.21
N ILE A 162 -14.34 30.54 -7.66
CA ILE A 162 -14.52 29.33 -8.48
C ILE A 162 -15.12 28.20 -7.64
N ILE A 163 -14.60 28.00 -6.44
CA ILE A 163 -15.09 26.97 -5.51
C ILE A 163 -16.52 27.29 -5.09
N GLU A 164 -16.80 28.55 -4.71
CA GLU A 164 -18.12 29.02 -4.31
C GLU A 164 -19.15 28.78 -5.42
N LYS A 165 -18.79 29.08 -6.68
CA LYS A 165 -19.66 28.79 -7.82
C LYS A 165 -20.02 27.30 -7.91
N GLN A 166 -19.03 26.40 -7.77
CA GLN A 166 -19.28 24.95 -7.84
C GLN A 166 -20.13 24.46 -6.67
N VAL A 167 -19.89 24.98 -5.47
CA VAL A 167 -20.69 24.67 -4.28
C VAL A 167 -22.14 25.15 -4.46
N ASN A 168 -22.35 26.37 -4.94
CA ASN A 168 -23.70 26.89 -5.19
C ASN A 168 -24.45 26.06 -6.23
N MET A 169 -23.80 25.67 -7.32
CA MET A 169 -24.39 24.77 -8.32
C MET A 169 -24.79 23.41 -7.70
N LEU A 170 -23.96 22.84 -6.86
CA LEU A 170 -24.27 21.59 -6.16
C LEU A 170 -25.49 21.77 -5.22
N LEU A 171 -25.53 22.86 -4.46
CA LEU A 171 -26.63 23.16 -3.53
C LEU A 171 -27.95 23.39 -4.25
N GLU A 172 -27.96 24.09 -5.38
CA GLU A 172 -29.16 24.30 -6.20
C GLU A 172 -29.75 22.96 -6.69
N GLN A 173 -28.90 22.04 -7.15
CA GLN A 173 -29.33 20.72 -7.62
C GLN A 173 -29.87 19.85 -6.47
N LEU A 174 -29.17 19.83 -5.33
CA LEU A 174 -29.63 19.12 -4.15
C LEU A 174 -30.98 19.67 -3.65
N THR A 175 -31.16 20.99 -3.69
CA THR A 175 -32.42 21.65 -3.31
C THR A 175 -33.55 21.22 -4.25
N ARG A 176 -33.31 21.26 -5.56
CA ARG A 176 -34.30 20.81 -6.55
C ARG A 176 -34.70 19.35 -6.36
N LYS A 177 -33.73 18.45 -6.17
CA LYS A 177 -34.00 17.02 -5.95
C LYS A 177 -34.74 16.78 -4.63
N ALA A 178 -34.43 17.56 -3.59
CA ALA A 178 -35.15 17.51 -2.31
C ALA A 178 -36.61 17.96 -2.45
N GLU A 179 -36.89 19.03 -3.22
CA GLU A 179 -38.25 19.50 -3.50
C GLU A 179 -39.08 18.46 -4.27
N LEU A 180 -38.43 17.69 -5.15
CA LEU A 180 -39.05 16.59 -5.89
C LEU A 180 -39.22 15.31 -5.05
N GLY A 181 -38.69 15.28 -3.81
CA GLY A 181 -38.72 14.11 -2.94
C GLY A 181 -37.82 12.97 -3.41
N GLU A 182 -36.81 13.25 -4.24
CA GLU A 182 -35.89 12.25 -4.78
C GLU A 182 -34.78 11.91 -3.78
N THR A 183 -34.45 10.62 -3.66
CA THR A 183 -33.29 10.17 -2.89
C THR A 183 -32.01 10.35 -3.69
N VAL A 184 -31.00 11.00 -3.10
CA VAL A 184 -29.72 11.27 -3.75
C VAL A 184 -28.59 10.42 -3.14
N ASP A 185 -27.85 9.72 -3.99
CA ASP A 185 -26.57 9.13 -3.63
C ASP A 185 -25.48 10.21 -3.72
N ILE A 186 -25.00 10.68 -2.57
CA ILE A 186 -24.04 11.79 -2.49
C ILE A 186 -22.70 11.47 -3.19
N VAL A 187 -22.34 10.19 -3.30
CA VAL A 187 -21.10 9.77 -3.96
C VAL A 187 -21.23 9.89 -5.48
N LYS A 188 -22.43 9.63 -6.03
CA LYS A 188 -22.72 9.70 -7.48
C LYS A 188 -23.24 11.06 -7.93
N CYS A 189 -23.66 11.91 -6.99
CA CYS A 189 -24.23 13.22 -7.26
C CYS A 189 -23.32 14.11 -8.13
N PRO A 190 -21.98 14.13 -7.96
CA PRO A 190 -21.09 14.93 -8.81
C PRO A 190 -20.96 14.39 -10.24
N ASP A 191 -21.03 13.08 -10.47
CA ASP A 191 -20.83 12.50 -11.80
C ASP A 191 -22.05 12.71 -12.72
N GLN A 192 -23.26 12.70 -12.15
CA GLN A 192 -24.49 13.03 -12.88
C GLN A 192 -24.50 14.49 -13.37
N GLN A 193 -23.75 15.38 -12.71
CA GLN A 193 -23.59 16.78 -13.09
C GLN A 193 -22.94 16.95 -14.48
N PHE A 194 -22.03 16.06 -14.86
CA PHE A 194 -21.28 16.13 -16.13
C PHE A 194 -21.98 15.43 -17.30
N SER A 195 -22.89 14.48 -17.02
CA SER A 195 -23.67 13.80 -18.06
C SER A 195 -24.86 14.64 -18.53
N ASP A 196 -25.47 15.42 -17.64
CA ASP A 196 -26.69 16.18 -17.93
C ASP A 196 -26.43 17.66 -18.28
N SER A 197 -25.17 18.10 -18.21
CA SER A 197 -24.78 19.40 -18.76
C SER A 197 -24.68 19.29 -20.29
N PRO A 198 -25.40 20.12 -21.06
CA PRO A 198 -25.18 20.17 -22.49
C PRO A 198 -23.74 20.60 -22.71
N VAL A 199 -22.95 19.73 -23.35
CA VAL A 199 -21.59 20.01 -23.78
C VAL A 199 -21.62 21.34 -24.54
N MET A 200 -20.97 22.35 -23.97
CA MET A 200 -20.59 23.56 -24.70
C MET A 200 -19.38 23.25 -25.58
#